data_AF-A0A2L2YYQ0-F1
#
_entry.id   AF-A0A2L2YYQ0-F1
#
_cell.length_a   1.000
_cell.length_b   1.000
_cell.length_c   1.000
_cell.angle_alpha   90.00
_cell.angle_beta   90.00
_cell.angle_gamma   90.00
#
_symmetry.space_group_name_H-M   'P 1'
#
loop_
_entity.id
_entity.type
_entity.pdbx_description
1 polymer ?
#
loop_
_entity_poly.entity_id
_entity_poly.type
_entity_poly.pdbx_seq_one_letter_code
_entity_poly.pdbx_strand_id
1 'polypeptide(L)' 'FDVVSDTPYSPDLAPSDFYLFADMYKMFAGKRFSMNEEVIVETNAYFEAKD' A
#
# COMPACT_ATOMS: atom_id res chain seq x y z
N PHE A 1 -16.73 5.59 15.47
CA PHE A 1 -16.30 4.76 14.34
C PHE A 1 -17.26 3.61 14.25
N ASP A 2 -17.92 3.45 13.11
CA ASP A 2 -18.73 2.27 12.83
C ASP A 2 -17.85 1.24 12.14
N VAL A 3 -17.98 -0.02 12.54
CA VAL A 3 -17.25 -1.13 11.93
C VAL A 3 -17.99 -1.51 10.65
N VAL A 4 -17.31 -1.39 9.51
CA VAL A 4 -17.81 -1.89 8.24
C VAL A 4 -17.63 -3.40 8.21
N SER A 5 -18.70 -4.12 7.87
CA SER A 5 -18.64 -5.57 7.69
C SER A 5 -17.88 -5.90 6.41
N ASP A 6 -16.77 -6.62 6.53
CA ASP A 6 -16.00 -7.12 5.40
C ASP A 6 -16.41 -8.56 5.06
N THR A 7 -16.40 -8.89 3.77
CA THR A 7 -16.65 -10.26 3.30
C THR A 7 -15.34 -11.04 3.23
N PRO A 8 -15.34 -12.34 3.60
CA PRO A 8 -14.13 -13.15 3.52
C PRO A 8 -13.51 -13.12 2.11
N TYR A 9 -12.19 -12.97 2.05
CA TYR A 9 -11.41 -12.98 0.80
C TYR A 9 -11.88 -11.93 -0.23
N SER A 10 -12.22 -10.72 0.22
CA SER A 10 -12.71 -9.63 -0.65
C SER A 10 -11.72 -8.45 -0.76
N PRO A 11 -10.47 -8.68 -1.22
CA PRO A 11 -9.49 -7.60 -1.41
C PRO A 11 -9.94 -6.61 -2.49
N ASP A 12 -10.87 -7.00 -3.37
CA ASP A 12 -11.51 -6.13 -4.37
C ASP A 12 -12.50 -5.14 -3.76
N LEU A 13 -13.00 -5.38 -2.55
CA LEU A 13 -13.88 -4.48 -1.83
C LEU A 13 -13.14 -3.53 -0.89
N ALA A 14 -11.91 -3.86 -0.50
CA ALA A 14 -11.08 -3.05 0.39
C ALA A 14 -10.28 -2.00 -0.38
N PRO A 15 -10.56 -0.68 -0.22
CA PRO A 15 -9.84 0.37 -0.95
C PRO A 15 -8.34 0.40 -0.68
N SER A 16 -7.91 -0.10 0.49
CA SER A 16 -6.48 -0.31 0.77
C SER A 16 -5.84 -1.27 -0.22
N ASP A 17 -6.53 -2.35 -0.56
CA ASP A 17 -5.94 -3.48 -1.27
C ASP A 17 -5.97 -3.25 -2.78
N PHE A 18 -7.15 -2.92 -3.35
CA PHE A 18 -7.29 -2.78 -4.81
C PHE A 18 -6.77 -1.45 -5.36
N TYR A 19 -6.65 -0.40 -4.54
CA TYR A 19 -6.20 0.92 -4.98
C TYR A 19 -4.83 1.30 -4.39
N LEU A 20 -4.72 1.40 -3.07
CA LEU A 20 -3.50 1.91 -2.43
C LEU A 20 -2.32 0.95 -2.61
N PHE A 21 -2.47 -0.30 -2.18
CA PHE A 21 -1.40 -1.29 -2.23
C PHE A 21 -1.16 -1.78 -3.65
N ALA A 22 -2.20 -1.93 -4.48
CA ALA A 22 -2.04 -2.27 -5.89
C ALA A 22 -1.10 -1.30 -6.63
N ASP A 23 -1.20 0.00 -6.35
CA ASP A 23 -0.33 1.01 -6.95
C ASP A 23 1.06 1.05 -6.29
N MET A 24 1.12 0.95 -4.96
CA MET A 24 2.37 0.89 -4.21
C MET A 24 3.23 -0.33 -4.61
N TYR A 25 2.61 -1.48 -4.88
CA TYR A 25 3.29 -2.67 -5.38
C TYR A 25 3.95 -2.43 -6.74
N LYS A 26 3.35 -1.61 -7.63
CA LYS A 26 3.97 -1.25 -8.91
C LYS A 26 5.20 -0.39 -8.68
N MET A 27 5.14 0.55 -7.74
CA MET A 27 6.28 1.41 -7.39
C MET A 27 7.42 0.61 -6.74
N PHE A 28 7.11 -0.42 -5.96
CA PHE A 28 8.11 -1.26 -5.29
C PHE A 28 8.58 -2.44 -6.14
N ALA A 29 7.94 -2.71 -7.28
CA ALA A 29 8.29 -3.82 -8.16
C ALA A 29 9.77 -3.75 -8.57
N GLY A 30 10.52 -4.81 -8.26
CA GLY A 30 11.93 -4.93 -8.62
C GLY A 30 12.91 -4.20 -7.68
N LYS A 31 12.43 -3.40 -6.72
CA LYS A 31 13.30 -2.80 -5.69
C LYS A 31 13.70 -3.85 -4.67
N ARG A 32 14.96 -3.80 -4.23
CA ARG A 32 15.48 -4.59 -3.10
C ARG A 32 15.98 -3.62 -2.06
N PHE A 33 15.41 -3.73 -0.87
CA PHE A 33 15.80 -2.92 0.27
C PHE A 33 16.77 -3.70 1.14
N SER A 34 17.86 -3.05 1.57
CA SER A 34 18.87 -3.64 2.43
C SER A 34 18.60 -3.38 3.91
N MET A 35 17.81 -2.32 4.19
CA MET A 35 17.50 -1.85 5.53
C MET A 35 16.03 -1.42 5.63
N ASN A 36 15.49 -1.44 6.86
CA ASN A 36 14.13 -0.98 7.10
C ASN A 36 13.97 0.52 6.85
N GLU A 37 15.01 1.34 7.12
CA GLU A 37 14.92 2.79 6.85
C GLU A 37 14.65 3.08 5.38
N GLU A 38 15.24 2.30 4.45
CA GLU A 38 15.02 2.48 3.02
C GLU A 38 13.54 2.25 2.64
N VAL A 39 12.90 1.24 3.23
CA VAL A 39 11.47 0.95 3.01
C VAL A 39 10.61 2.11 3.53
N ILE A 40 10.94 2.65 4.71
CA ILE A 40 10.19 3.75 5.33
C ILE A 40 10.29 5.02 4.47
N VAL A 41 11.50 5.39 4.05
CA VAL A 41 11.73 6.57 3.20
C VAL A 41 10.97 6.45 1.88
N GLU A 42 11.07 5.30 1.22
CA GLU A 42 10.39 5.07 -0.06
C GLU A 42 8.86 5.08 0.07
N THR A 43 8.34 4.53 1.17
CA THR A 43 6.90 4.54 1.48
C THR A 43 6.40 5.96 1.75
N ASN A 44 7.16 6.76 2.50
CA ASN A 44 6.79 8.17 2.73
C ASN A 44 6.81 8.98 1.44
N ALA A 45 7.82 8.77 0.58
CA ALA A 45 7.91 9.43 -0.71
C ALA A 45 6.71 9.06 -1.63
N TYR A 46 6.23 7.81 -1.58
CA TYR A 46 5.01 7.41 -2.29
C TYR A 46 3.79 8.22 -1.83
N PHE A 47 3.61 8.39 -0.52
CA PHE A 47 2.49 9.15 0.02
C PHE A 47 2.58 10.65 -0.31
N GLU A 48 3.78 11.24 -0.25
CA GLU A 48 4.03 12.64 -0.64
C GLU A 48 3.76 12.89 -2.13
N ALA A 49 4.04 11.91 -3.00
CA ALA A 49 3.79 12.03 -4.43
C ALA A 49 2.33 11.81 -4.84
N LYS A 50 1.47 11.32 -3.93
CA LYS A 50 0.08 10.91 -4.20
C LYS A 50 -0.96 11.94 -3.76
N ASP A 51 -0.54 13.21 -3.63
CA ASP A 51 -1.39 14.39 -3.36
C ASP A 51 -2.62 14.48 -4.30
#